data_AF-A0A953NRP6-F1
#
_entry.id   AF-A0A953NRP6-F1
#
_cell.length_a   1.000
_cell.length_b   1.000
_cell.length_c   1.000
_cell.angle_alpha   90.00
_cell.angle_beta   90.00
_cell.angle_gamma   90.00
#
_symmetry.space_group_name_H-M   'P 1'
#
loop_
_entity.id
_entity.type
_entity.pdbx_description
1 polymer ?
#
loop_
_entity_poly.entity_id
_entity_poly.type
_entity_poly.pdbx_seq_one_letter_code
_entity_poly.pdbx_strand_id
1 'polypeptide(L)'
;AGIYVRLVTNFQIYGNTVYNMAGAGGSNGDGIIVCSINSTDGTYAHGAQVYSNEVYQNHQDAVTLNGSYISVHDNYVHDNIYSDYASTHPDGIECNGIADGYTGCPHTLVYNNIVKNQNQNIYFDGLGTLAQNSDIWIFNNVVYNDATSSTGVTMSTSTSAQIALQVGQTAYIFNNTIGGTVQYFDIMLGDGTGGNNASLAFTDVHIKNNIITSSLYIGLWTYPSTNVAEMDYNIYYNNTTALVHWGASGSLTSIASVRSTTGMETNGQSANPLLNAFPAPTLQTGSPAIGAGINLTSLGQTSLDSDKNGTARPSSGAWDIGAFASTSVSSRPNPPTNLTATVQ
;
A
#
# COMPACT_ATOMS: atom_id res chain seq x y z
N ALA A 1 6.53 1.88 23.16
CA ALA A 1 6.72 0.60 22.46
C ALA A 1 6.26 -0.55 23.33
N GLY A 2 5.24 -1.27 22.89
CA GLY A 2 4.83 -2.53 23.51
C GLY A 2 5.82 -3.66 23.24
N ILE A 3 6.35 -3.71 22.01
CA ILE A 3 7.47 -4.58 21.63
C ILE A 3 8.56 -3.72 21.02
N TYR A 4 9.79 -3.87 21.48
CA TYR A 4 10.94 -3.13 20.97
C TYR A 4 12.09 -4.10 20.67
N VAL A 5 12.49 -4.16 19.41
CA VAL A 5 13.56 -5.05 18.94
C VAL A 5 14.57 -4.23 18.13
N ARG A 6 15.85 -4.47 18.41
CA ARG A 6 16.97 -3.68 17.89
C ARG A 6 18.19 -4.54 17.66
N LEU A 7 18.94 -4.27 16.58
CA LEU A 7 20.20 -4.95 16.23
C LEU A 7 20.05 -6.48 16.14
N VAL A 8 19.01 -6.94 15.45
CA VAL A 8 18.74 -8.36 15.25
C VAL A 8 18.82 -8.75 13.77
N THR A 9 19.05 -10.04 13.55
CA THR A 9 18.94 -10.72 12.25
C THR A 9 18.15 -12.01 12.47
N ASN A 10 17.45 -12.50 11.45
CA ASN A 10 16.63 -13.71 11.54
C ASN A 10 15.66 -13.70 12.74
N PHE A 11 14.87 -12.64 12.86
CA PHE A 11 13.97 -12.41 14.01
C PHE A 11 12.51 -12.35 13.59
N GLN A 12 11.61 -12.84 14.43
CA GLN A 12 10.19 -12.92 14.13
C GLN A 12 9.34 -12.37 15.28
N ILE A 13 8.37 -11.52 14.97
CA ILE A 13 7.32 -11.05 15.88
C ILE A 13 5.98 -11.49 15.29
N TYR A 14 5.34 -12.47 15.93
CA TYR A 14 4.08 -12.99 15.42
C TYR A 14 3.10 -13.46 16.49
N GLY A 15 1.80 -13.42 16.15
CA GLY A 15 0.72 -13.89 17.00
C GLY A 15 0.47 -13.04 18.25
N ASN A 16 0.88 -11.76 18.23
CA ASN A 16 0.73 -10.86 19.37
C ASN A 16 -0.48 -9.94 19.19
N THR A 17 -1.03 -9.50 20.32
CA THR A 17 -1.95 -8.37 20.40
C THR A 17 -1.25 -7.24 21.16
N VAL A 18 -1.02 -6.10 20.51
CA VAL A 18 -0.28 -4.95 21.09
C VAL A 18 -1.15 -3.71 21.06
N TYR A 19 -1.53 -3.20 22.22
CA TYR A 19 -2.50 -2.10 22.30
C TYR A 19 -2.35 -1.24 23.54
N ASN A 20 -2.91 -0.03 23.50
CA ASN A 20 -2.91 0.95 24.60
C ASN A 20 -1.51 1.37 25.06
N MET A 21 -0.55 1.46 24.14
CA MET A 21 0.75 2.04 24.46
C MET A 21 0.61 3.55 24.68
N ALA A 22 0.74 3.95 25.95
CA ALA A 22 0.64 5.34 26.38
C ALA A 22 2.03 5.99 26.44
N GLY A 23 2.21 7.10 25.75
CA GLY A 23 3.45 7.86 25.77
C GLY A 23 3.31 9.20 25.05
N ALA A 24 3.83 10.27 25.66
CA ALA A 24 3.93 11.58 25.02
C ALA A 24 5.27 11.67 24.27
N GLY A 25 5.25 11.27 23.01
CA GLY A 25 6.35 11.49 22.06
C GLY A 25 7.49 10.47 22.11
N GLY A 26 8.30 10.53 21.05
CA GLY A 26 9.36 9.56 20.78
C GLY A 26 8.78 8.19 20.47
N SER A 27 9.43 7.13 20.96
CA SER A 27 9.02 5.74 20.76
C SER A 27 8.08 5.19 21.84
N ASN A 28 7.61 6.05 22.75
CA ASN A 28 6.93 5.61 23.97
C ASN A 28 5.47 5.23 23.70
N GLY A 29 4.82 5.91 22.75
CA GLY A 29 3.44 5.63 22.33
C GLY A 29 3.30 4.56 21.26
N ASP A 30 4.40 4.03 20.72
CA ASP A 30 4.33 3.12 19.57
C ASP A 30 3.93 1.69 20.00
N GLY A 31 3.35 0.93 19.08
CA GLY A 31 3.02 -0.48 19.24
C GLY A 31 4.25 -1.39 19.18
N ILE A 32 4.71 -1.69 17.97
CA ILE A 32 5.84 -2.56 17.67
C ILE A 32 6.94 -1.73 17.00
N ILE A 33 8.16 -1.81 17.54
CA ILE A 33 9.33 -1.18 16.93
C ILE A 33 10.35 -2.23 16.58
N VAL A 34 10.78 -2.20 15.32
CA VAL A 34 11.78 -3.08 14.74
C VAL A 34 12.83 -2.21 14.06
N CYS A 35 13.98 -2.02 14.71
CA CYS A 35 14.99 -1.08 14.24
C CYS A 35 16.39 -1.70 14.09
N SER A 36 17.18 -1.10 13.22
CA SER A 36 18.57 -1.50 12.95
C SER A 36 18.68 -2.99 12.57
N ILE A 37 17.72 -3.44 11.75
CA ILE A 37 17.66 -4.80 11.23
C ILE A 37 18.58 -4.96 10.03
N ASN A 38 19.11 -6.16 9.87
CA ASN A 38 19.74 -6.58 8.63
C ASN A 38 19.45 -8.07 8.39
N SER A 39 19.88 -8.57 7.24
CA SER A 39 19.94 -9.99 6.93
C SER A 39 21.39 -10.47 6.91
N THR A 40 21.64 -11.69 7.39
CA THR A 40 22.98 -12.29 7.40
C THR A 40 23.46 -12.68 6.01
N ASP A 41 22.54 -12.86 5.04
CA ASP A 41 22.84 -13.30 3.68
C ASP A 41 22.17 -12.45 2.59
N GLY A 42 21.53 -11.34 2.98
CA GLY A 42 20.83 -10.47 2.04
C GLY A 42 19.53 -11.07 1.51
N THR A 43 18.85 -11.89 2.32
CA THR A 43 17.52 -12.43 2.00
C THR A 43 16.48 -12.09 3.06
N TYR A 44 15.21 -12.02 2.66
CA TYR A 44 14.07 -11.85 3.59
C TYR A 44 13.91 -13.01 4.56
N ALA A 45 14.30 -14.23 4.18
CA ALA A 45 14.20 -15.41 5.02
C ALA A 45 15.05 -15.30 6.30
N HIS A 46 16.20 -14.61 6.22
CA HIS A 46 17.09 -14.35 7.35
C HIS A 46 17.06 -12.89 7.84
N GLY A 47 16.06 -12.11 7.41
CA GLY A 47 15.81 -10.75 7.86
C GLY A 47 14.91 -10.70 9.11
N ALA A 48 14.09 -9.65 9.24
CA ALA A 48 13.05 -9.58 10.27
C ALA A 48 11.65 -9.72 9.69
N GLN A 49 10.79 -10.45 10.41
CA GLN A 49 9.40 -10.68 10.01
C GLN A 49 8.45 -10.24 11.12
N VAL A 50 7.47 -9.39 10.78
CA VAL A 50 6.40 -8.95 11.67
C VAL A 50 5.08 -9.40 11.06
N TYR A 51 4.46 -10.44 11.61
CA TYR A 51 3.29 -11.02 10.96
C TYR A 51 2.23 -11.60 11.88
N SER A 52 0.98 -11.64 11.40
CA SER A 52 -0.15 -12.18 12.18
C SER A 52 -0.29 -11.54 13.57
N ASN A 53 0.00 -10.25 13.67
CA ASN A 53 -0.24 -9.46 14.89
C ASN A 53 -1.49 -8.60 14.73
N GLU A 54 -2.12 -8.28 15.86
CA GLU A 54 -3.15 -7.25 15.96
C GLU A 54 -2.58 -6.06 16.75
N VAL A 55 -2.54 -4.88 16.14
CA VAL A 55 -1.89 -3.70 16.71
C VAL A 55 -2.81 -2.49 16.65
N TYR A 56 -3.28 -2.01 17.81
CA TYR A 56 -4.32 -1.00 17.85
C TYR A 56 -4.29 -0.07 19.04
N GLN A 57 -4.92 1.11 18.92
CA GLN A 57 -5.06 2.07 20.03
C GLN A 57 -3.72 2.39 20.70
N ASN A 58 -2.66 2.47 19.92
CA ASN A 58 -1.38 3.01 20.36
C ASN A 58 -1.37 4.53 20.11
N HIS A 59 -0.79 5.29 21.02
CA HIS A 59 -0.91 6.76 21.01
C HIS A 59 -0.14 7.41 19.85
N GLN A 60 0.82 6.69 19.29
CA GLN A 60 1.64 7.07 18.15
C GLN A 60 1.56 5.97 17.09
N ASP A 61 2.69 5.48 16.59
CA ASP A 61 2.74 4.60 15.42
C ASP A 61 2.47 3.14 15.80
N ALA A 62 1.81 2.39 14.92
CA ALA A 62 1.51 1.00 15.21
C ALA A 62 2.74 0.10 15.03
N VAL A 63 3.38 0.16 13.86
CA VAL A 63 4.56 -0.62 13.50
C VAL A 63 5.62 0.30 12.92
N THR A 64 6.71 0.53 13.66
CA THR A 64 7.83 1.37 13.22
C THR A 64 9.00 0.51 12.78
N LEU A 65 9.53 0.81 11.60
CA LEU A 65 10.58 0.05 10.91
C LEU A 65 11.84 0.89 10.71
N ASN A 66 13.00 0.23 10.79
CA ASN A 66 14.29 0.77 10.37
C ASN A 66 15.28 -0.38 10.10
N GLY A 67 16.05 -0.30 9.02
CA GLY A 67 17.00 -1.36 8.62
C GLY A 67 16.60 -2.04 7.31
N SER A 68 17.12 -3.23 7.00
CA SER A 68 16.89 -3.88 5.70
C SER A 68 16.40 -5.31 5.80
N TYR A 69 15.82 -5.81 4.69
CA TYR A 69 15.27 -7.16 4.56
C TYR A 69 14.15 -7.42 5.58
N ILE A 70 13.16 -6.54 5.59
CA ILE A 70 12.04 -6.59 6.52
C ILE A 70 10.80 -7.09 5.78
N SER A 71 10.01 -7.94 6.40
CA SER A 71 8.68 -8.34 5.90
C SER A 71 7.61 -8.07 6.96
N VAL A 72 6.60 -7.27 6.61
CA VAL A 72 5.44 -6.97 7.45
C VAL A 72 4.20 -7.50 6.75
N HIS A 73 3.62 -8.57 7.27
CA HIS A 73 2.51 -9.22 6.57
C HIS A 73 1.44 -9.87 7.43
N ASP A 74 0.24 -10.02 6.87
CA ASP A 74 -0.89 -10.66 7.56
C ASP A 74 -1.23 -10.01 8.93
N ASN A 75 -0.85 -8.75 9.15
CA ASN A 75 -1.20 -8.02 10.38
C ASN A 75 -2.55 -7.33 10.24
N TYR A 76 -3.20 -7.12 11.37
CA TYR A 76 -4.35 -6.24 11.50
C TYR A 76 -3.97 -5.01 12.33
N VAL A 77 -3.78 -3.89 11.67
CA VAL A 77 -3.32 -2.63 12.26
C VAL A 77 -4.46 -1.63 12.22
N HIS A 78 -4.94 -1.17 13.37
CA HIS A 78 -6.10 -0.28 13.37
C HIS A 78 -6.20 0.71 14.54
N ASP A 79 -6.83 1.86 14.30
CA ASP A 79 -7.21 2.83 15.34
C ASP A 79 -6.05 3.31 16.24
N ASN A 80 -4.85 3.43 15.69
CA ASN A 80 -3.70 4.05 16.35
C ASN A 80 -3.77 5.56 16.11
N ILE A 81 -4.84 6.20 16.57
CA ILE A 81 -5.06 7.63 16.39
C ILE A 81 -5.87 8.17 17.56
N TYR A 82 -5.54 9.36 18.06
CA TYR A 82 -6.27 10.02 19.15
C TYR A 82 -6.59 11.46 18.81
N SER A 83 -7.36 12.15 19.65
CA SER A 83 -7.80 13.53 19.38
C SER A 83 -6.66 14.54 19.22
N ASP A 84 -5.47 14.23 19.70
CA ASP A 84 -4.24 15.01 19.58
C ASP A 84 -3.36 14.60 18.37
N TYR A 85 -3.91 13.82 17.43
CA TYR A 85 -3.21 13.31 16.24
C TYR A 85 -2.45 14.38 15.44
N ALA A 86 -2.94 15.62 15.44
CA ALA A 86 -2.26 16.72 14.76
C ALA A 86 -0.86 17.03 15.35
N SER A 87 -0.62 16.62 16.59
CA SER A 87 0.66 16.79 17.30
C SER A 87 1.51 15.52 17.36
N THR A 88 0.89 14.34 17.29
CA THR A 88 1.57 13.04 17.38
C THR A 88 1.82 12.39 16.03
N HIS A 89 1.07 12.78 15.00
CA HIS A 89 1.16 12.27 13.63
C HIS A 89 1.18 10.73 13.54
N PRO A 90 0.16 10.03 14.05
CA PRO A 90 0.28 8.60 14.26
C PRO A 90 -0.02 7.81 12.99
N ASP A 91 0.90 6.92 12.64
CA ASP A 91 0.91 6.16 11.40
C ASP A 91 0.75 4.65 11.65
N GLY A 92 0.29 3.92 10.63
CA GLY A 92 -0.01 2.48 10.77
C GLY A 92 1.26 1.65 10.69
N ILE A 93 1.81 1.52 9.50
CA ILE A 93 3.12 0.90 9.26
C ILE A 93 4.03 2.00 8.75
N GLU A 94 5.06 2.33 9.51
CA GLU A 94 5.93 3.47 9.27
C GLU A 94 7.39 3.04 9.06
N CYS A 95 8.05 3.68 8.10
CA CYS A 95 9.49 3.79 8.04
C CYS A 95 9.93 5.25 7.98
N ASN A 96 10.41 5.81 9.10
CA ASN A 96 10.77 7.23 9.22
C ASN A 96 11.89 7.51 10.25
N GLY A 97 12.71 6.50 10.56
CA GLY A 97 13.69 6.58 11.65
C GLY A 97 15.15 6.61 11.20
N ILE A 98 16.00 7.24 12.01
CA ILE A 98 17.45 6.95 12.09
C ILE A 98 17.70 6.21 13.40
N ALA A 99 18.20 4.97 13.31
CA ALA A 99 18.66 4.21 14.46
C ALA A 99 19.97 3.49 14.11
N ASP A 100 20.99 3.62 14.96
CA ASP A 100 22.31 2.98 14.78
C ASP A 100 22.99 3.19 13.44
N GLY A 101 22.80 4.37 12.84
CA GLY A 101 23.36 4.68 11.52
C GLY A 101 22.63 4.01 10.36
N TYR A 102 21.57 3.24 10.62
CA TYR A 102 20.61 2.82 9.60
C TYR A 102 19.64 3.97 9.35
N THR A 103 19.48 4.30 8.08
CA THR A 103 18.59 5.36 7.59
C THR A 103 17.60 4.73 6.61
N GLY A 104 16.31 4.80 6.92
CA GLY A 104 15.25 4.23 6.10
C GLY A 104 15.12 2.70 6.19
N CYS A 105 14.41 2.11 5.21
CA CYS A 105 14.02 0.71 5.21
C CYS A 105 14.21 0.02 3.84
N PRO A 106 15.42 -0.04 3.27
CA PRO A 106 15.60 -0.67 1.97
C PRO A 106 15.30 -2.17 2.01
N HIS A 107 14.84 -2.75 0.90
CA HIS A 107 14.42 -4.15 0.84
C HIS A 107 13.33 -4.44 1.88
N THR A 108 12.15 -3.84 1.72
CA THR A 108 11.02 -4.03 2.64
C THR A 108 9.79 -4.53 1.89
N LEU A 109 9.16 -5.58 2.40
CA LEU A 109 7.88 -6.10 1.93
C LEU A 109 6.79 -5.73 2.93
N VAL A 110 5.70 -5.13 2.46
CA VAL A 110 4.49 -4.85 3.22
C VAL A 110 3.32 -5.49 2.47
N TYR A 111 2.81 -6.62 2.94
CA TYR A 111 1.80 -7.36 2.17
C TYR A 111 0.76 -8.09 2.98
N ASN A 112 -0.40 -8.36 2.36
CA ASN A 112 -1.52 -9.07 3.00
C ASN A 112 -2.00 -8.46 4.33
N ASN A 113 -1.66 -7.21 4.65
CA ASN A 113 -2.11 -6.57 5.88
C ASN A 113 -3.55 -6.05 5.72
N ILE A 114 -4.21 -5.79 6.84
CA ILE A 114 -5.35 -4.87 6.91
C ILE A 114 -4.88 -3.69 7.75
N VAL A 115 -4.88 -2.49 7.18
CA VAL A 115 -4.41 -1.28 7.86
C VAL A 115 -5.47 -0.20 7.76
N LYS A 116 -5.93 0.31 8.91
CA LYS A 116 -7.01 1.30 8.91
C LYS A 116 -7.00 2.31 10.06
N ASN A 117 -7.60 3.46 9.82
CA ASN A 117 -7.91 4.51 10.81
C ASN A 117 -6.70 5.25 11.40
N GLN A 118 -5.63 5.44 10.62
CA GLN A 118 -4.46 6.25 11.01
C GLN A 118 -4.44 7.57 10.25
N ASN A 119 -3.54 8.49 10.64
CA ASN A 119 -3.21 9.65 9.82
C ASN A 119 -2.64 9.16 8.48
N GLN A 120 -1.59 8.36 8.51
CA GLN A 120 -1.12 7.64 7.32
C GLN A 120 -1.12 6.14 7.61
N ASN A 121 -1.88 5.36 6.84
CA ASN A 121 -1.98 3.92 7.12
C ASN A 121 -0.65 3.20 6.82
N ILE A 122 0.00 3.50 5.69
CA ILE A 122 1.34 3.02 5.37
C ILE A 122 2.19 4.22 4.97
N TYR A 123 3.29 4.47 5.69
CA TYR A 123 4.14 5.63 5.49
C TYR A 123 5.62 5.25 5.35
N PHE A 124 6.27 5.74 4.30
CA PHE A 124 7.71 5.63 4.13
C PHE A 124 8.31 6.99 3.78
N ASP A 125 9.27 7.41 4.59
CA ASP A 125 10.07 8.61 4.37
C ASP A 125 11.55 8.35 4.63
N GLY A 126 12.35 8.53 3.59
CA GLY A 126 13.80 8.47 3.70
C GLY A 126 14.26 9.80 4.25
N LEU A 127 14.96 9.80 5.38
CA LEU A 127 15.44 11.03 6.03
C LEU A 127 16.54 11.78 5.24
N GLY A 128 16.19 12.27 4.06
CA GLY A 128 16.92 13.23 3.24
C GLY A 128 17.76 12.67 2.09
N THR A 129 17.91 11.34 1.92
CA THR A 129 18.62 10.80 0.74
C THR A 129 17.86 9.66 0.06
N LEU A 130 17.87 9.64 -1.28
CA LEU A 130 17.09 8.70 -2.11
C LEU A 130 17.45 7.23 -1.83
N ALA A 131 18.69 6.93 -1.44
CA ALA A 131 19.17 5.57 -1.20
C ALA A 131 18.56 4.90 0.06
N GLN A 132 17.85 5.66 0.89
CA GLN A 132 17.39 5.21 2.21
C GLN A 132 16.14 4.35 2.13
N ASN A 133 15.27 4.58 1.13
CA ASN A 133 14.12 3.74 0.85
C ASN A 133 14.17 3.31 -0.61
N SER A 134 14.60 2.07 -0.84
CA SER A 134 14.65 1.48 -2.18
C SER A 134 14.23 0.02 -2.09
N ASP A 135 13.71 -0.53 -3.18
CA ASP A 135 13.18 -1.89 -3.21
C ASP A 135 12.06 -2.11 -2.16
N ILE A 136 11.09 -1.19 -2.16
CA ILE A 136 9.92 -1.24 -1.28
C ILE A 136 8.75 -1.88 -2.02
N TRP A 137 8.18 -2.94 -1.48
CA TRP A 137 7.04 -3.64 -2.08
C TRP A 137 5.82 -3.53 -1.18
N ILE A 138 4.73 -2.95 -1.69
CA ILE A 138 3.47 -2.79 -0.98
C ILE A 138 2.39 -3.49 -1.81
N PHE A 139 1.96 -4.67 -1.39
CA PHE A 139 1.03 -5.45 -2.21
C PHE A 139 0.01 -6.31 -1.47
N ASN A 140 -1.11 -6.62 -2.11
CA ASN A 140 -2.20 -7.42 -1.54
C ASN A 140 -2.74 -6.89 -0.19
N ASN A 141 -2.50 -5.61 0.15
CA ASN A 141 -3.03 -5.02 1.37
C ASN A 141 -4.47 -4.56 1.16
N VAL A 142 -5.24 -4.58 2.24
CA VAL A 142 -6.51 -3.85 2.34
C VAL A 142 -6.27 -2.63 3.22
N VAL A 143 -6.35 -1.44 2.63
CA VAL A 143 -6.01 -0.20 3.31
C VAL A 143 -7.20 0.73 3.24
N TYR A 144 -7.77 1.10 4.39
CA TYR A 144 -8.95 1.95 4.38
C TYR A 144 -9.16 2.76 5.65
N ASN A 145 -10.01 3.78 5.62
CA ASN A 145 -10.48 4.44 6.85
C ASN A 145 -12.00 4.32 6.98
N ASP A 146 -12.47 4.00 8.19
CA ASP A 146 -13.84 4.20 8.62
C ASP A 146 -14.15 5.70 8.72
N ALA A 147 -15.42 6.10 8.73
CA ALA A 147 -15.79 7.51 8.89
C ALA A 147 -15.34 8.08 10.26
N THR A 148 -15.32 7.23 11.28
CA THR A 148 -14.87 7.53 12.63
C THR A 148 -14.10 6.33 13.17
N SER A 149 -12.91 6.56 13.71
CA SER A 149 -12.10 5.54 14.38
C SER A 149 -12.77 5.05 15.68
N SER A 150 -12.34 3.91 16.20
CA SER A 150 -12.83 3.42 17.51
C SER A 150 -12.41 4.31 18.69
N THR A 151 -11.41 5.17 18.50
CA THR A 151 -10.97 6.20 19.45
C THR A 151 -11.77 7.51 19.37
N GLY A 152 -12.74 7.59 18.45
CA GLY A 152 -13.63 8.74 18.30
C GLY A 152 -13.11 9.85 17.37
N VAL A 153 -12.02 9.61 16.63
CA VAL A 153 -11.48 10.57 15.65
C VAL A 153 -12.27 10.46 14.36
N THR A 154 -12.79 11.60 13.87
CA THR A 154 -13.48 11.68 12.58
C THR A 154 -12.48 11.71 11.43
N MET A 155 -12.38 10.62 10.68
CA MET A 155 -11.38 10.47 9.60
C MET A 155 -11.74 11.28 8.35
N SER A 156 -13.01 11.63 8.15
CA SER A 156 -13.43 12.47 7.00
C SER A 156 -12.93 13.91 7.05
N THR A 157 -12.49 14.36 8.22
CA THR A 157 -11.98 15.71 8.47
C THR A 157 -10.53 15.73 8.93
N SER A 158 -9.94 14.55 9.16
CA SER A 158 -8.54 14.40 9.55
C SER A 158 -7.68 14.34 8.29
N THR A 159 -6.60 15.12 8.26
CA THR A 159 -5.56 15.01 7.24
C THR A 159 -5.15 13.54 7.22
N SER A 160 -5.33 12.83 6.10
CA SER A 160 -5.02 11.40 6.08
C SER A 160 -4.64 10.92 4.70
N ALA A 161 -3.73 9.94 4.66
CA ALA A 161 -3.38 9.20 3.44
C ALA A 161 -3.45 7.69 3.69
N GLN A 162 -3.75 6.89 2.67
CA GLN A 162 -3.70 5.43 2.82
C GLN A 162 -2.27 4.92 2.67
N ILE A 163 -1.60 5.27 1.58
CA ILE A 163 -0.20 4.95 1.31
C ILE A 163 0.53 6.25 0.99
N ALA A 164 1.53 6.60 1.80
CA ALA A 164 2.33 7.81 1.66
C ALA A 164 3.81 7.44 1.48
N LEU A 165 4.39 7.83 0.35
CA LEU A 165 5.81 7.63 0.01
C LEU A 165 6.44 8.98 -0.30
N GLN A 166 7.32 9.50 0.56
CA GLN A 166 7.90 10.85 0.38
C GLN A 166 9.28 10.80 -0.28
N VAL A 167 10.30 10.29 0.41
CA VAL A 167 11.68 10.22 -0.10
C VAL A 167 12.13 8.78 -0.28
N GLY A 168 12.60 8.45 -1.48
CA GLY A 168 13.14 7.12 -1.80
C GLY A 168 13.54 6.98 -3.26
N GLN A 169 13.84 5.76 -3.68
CA GLN A 169 14.21 5.44 -5.05
C GLN A 169 13.11 4.62 -5.71
N THR A 170 13.09 3.31 -5.44
CA THR A 170 12.21 2.35 -6.11
C THR A 170 11.12 1.83 -5.17
N ALA A 171 9.88 1.83 -5.64
CA ALA A 171 8.76 1.23 -4.94
C ALA A 171 7.75 0.56 -5.89
N TYR A 172 7.13 -0.51 -5.41
CA TYR A 172 6.19 -1.34 -6.15
C TYR A 172 4.86 -1.40 -5.38
N ILE A 173 3.82 -0.71 -5.88
CA ILE A 173 2.50 -0.68 -5.26
C ILE A 173 1.57 -1.53 -6.13
N PHE A 174 1.36 -2.78 -5.75
CA PHE A 174 0.66 -3.75 -6.58
C PHE A 174 -0.51 -4.43 -5.90
N ASN A 175 -1.61 -4.66 -6.62
CA ASN A 175 -2.68 -5.54 -6.13
C ASN A 175 -3.24 -5.14 -4.76
N ASN A 176 -3.23 -3.87 -4.38
CA ASN A 176 -3.88 -3.41 -3.14
C ASN A 176 -5.35 -3.08 -3.42
N THR A 177 -6.21 -3.25 -2.41
CA THR A 177 -7.57 -2.70 -2.41
C THR A 177 -7.63 -1.57 -1.40
N ILE A 178 -7.70 -0.35 -1.91
CA ILE A 178 -7.57 0.89 -1.15
C ILE A 178 -8.88 1.65 -1.22
N GLY A 179 -9.35 2.14 -0.08
CA GLY A 179 -10.50 3.04 -0.09
C GLY A 179 -10.97 3.54 1.26
N GLY A 180 -12.27 3.79 1.38
CA GLY A 180 -12.84 4.35 2.59
C GLY A 180 -12.66 5.87 2.68
N THR A 181 -12.83 6.39 3.88
CA THR A 181 -13.00 7.83 4.13
C THR A 181 -11.65 8.50 4.33
N VAL A 182 -11.08 9.02 3.26
CA VAL A 182 -9.75 9.66 3.27
C VAL A 182 -9.89 11.11 2.87
N GLN A 183 -9.46 12.04 3.74
CA GLN A 183 -9.61 13.46 3.44
C GLN A 183 -8.66 13.92 2.32
N TYR A 184 -7.49 13.31 2.18
CA TYR A 184 -6.49 13.73 1.19
C TYR A 184 -6.25 12.69 0.09
N PHE A 185 -5.48 11.63 0.36
CA PHE A 185 -4.94 10.81 -0.73
C PHE A 185 -5.05 9.32 -0.45
N ASP A 186 -5.52 8.54 -1.42
CA ASP A 186 -5.38 7.09 -1.28
C ASP A 186 -3.89 6.72 -1.45
N ILE A 187 -3.26 7.14 -2.54
CA ILE A 187 -1.81 7.01 -2.73
C ILE A 187 -1.21 8.40 -2.87
N MET A 188 -0.16 8.68 -2.11
CA MET A 188 0.57 9.95 -2.12
C MET A 188 2.05 9.69 -2.39
N LEU A 189 2.56 10.26 -3.47
CA LEU A 189 3.98 10.21 -3.85
C LEU A 189 4.57 11.63 -3.80
N GLY A 190 5.50 11.83 -2.88
CA GLY A 190 6.17 13.09 -2.63
C GLY A 190 5.39 14.04 -1.74
N ASP A 191 5.44 15.34 -2.04
CA ASP A 191 4.88 16.37 -1.16
C ASP A 191 3.33 16.36 -1.11
N GLY A 192 2.79 15.86 0.00
CA GLY A 192 1.37 15.85 0.31
C GLY A 192 0.80 17.16 0.83
N THR A 193 1.64 18.16 1.12
CA THR A 193 1.17 19.44 1.68
C THR A 193 0.61 20.38 0.61
N GLY A 194 0.73 20.00 -0.68
CA GLY A 194 0.42 20.88 -1.82
C GLY A 194 1.47 21.98 -2.02
N GLY A 195 2.58 21.94 -1.26
CA GLY A 195 3.70 22.88 -1.36
C GLY A 195 4.54 22.70 -2.62
N ASN A 196 4.28 21.65 -3.40
CA ASN A 196 4.99 21.33 -4.64
C ASN A 196 6.51 21.15 -4.40
N ASN A 197 6.89 20.56 -3.27
CA ASN A 197 8.29 20.33 -2.93
C ASN A 197 8.86 19.10 -3.66
N ALA A 198 9.67 19.35 -4.70
CA ALA A 198 10.33 18.29 -5.46
C ALA A 198 11.50 17.61 -4.72
N SER A 199 11.92 18.09 -3.54
CA SER A 199 12.96 17.44 -2.73
C SER A 199 12.44 16.21 -1.97
N LEU A 200 11.11 16.07 -1.86
CA LEU A 200 10.44 14.94 -1.24
C LEU A 200 9.92 14.08 -2.38
N ALA A 201 10.79 13.24 -2.96
CA ALA A 201 10.41 12.42 -4.11
C ALA A 201 10.95 10.99 -4.01
N PHE A 202 10.07 10.03 -4.26
CA PHE A 202 10.48 8.76 -4.87
C PHE A 202 10.76 9.00 -6.36
N THR A 203 11.61 8.20 -7.00
CA THR A 203 12.02 8.45 -8.39
C THR A 203 11.68 7.32 -9.36
N ASP A 204 11.24 6.18 -8.86
CA ASP A 204 11.02 4.96 -9.63
C ASP A 204 9.86 4.13 -9.04
N VAL A 205 8.66 4.72 -9.00
CA VAL A 205 7.46 4.06 -8.47
C VAL A 205 6.67 3.37 -9.57
N HIS A 206 6.36 2.10 -9.36
CA HIS A 206 5.51 1.29 -10.24
C HIS A 206 4.16 1.01 -9.55
N ILE A 207 3.05 1.35 -10.22
CA ILE A 207 1.69 1.22 -9.68
C ILE A 207 0.84 0.39 -10.63
N LYS A 208 0.49 -0.84 -10.23
CA LYS A 208 -0.28 -1.74 -11.09
C LYS A 208 -1.31 -2.56 -10.34
N ASN A 209 -2.39 -2.92 -11.03
CA ASN A 209 -3.41 -3.84 -10.51
C ASN A 209 -4.05 -3.38 -9.17
N ASN A 210 -4.06 -2.11 -8.80
CA ASN A 210 -4.72 -1.64 -7.58
C ASN A 210 -6.19 -1.29 -7.84
N ILE A 211 -7.02 -1.45 -6.82
CA ILE A 211 -8.35 -0.85 -6.76
C ILE A 211 -8.27 0.35 -5.82
N ILE A 212 -8.61 1.53 -6.33
CA ILE A 212 -8.61 2.81 -5.64
C ILE A 212 -10.04 3.34 -5.65
N THR A 213 -10.73 3.25 -4.51
CA THR A 213 -12.17 3.49 -4.47
C THR A 213 -12.60 4.37 -3.29
N SER A 214 -13.61 5.20 -3.53
CA SER A 214 -14.29 5.96 -2.48
C SER A 214 -13.45 7.02 -1.74
N SER A 215 -12.30 7.43 -2.29
CA SER A 215 -11.57 8.61 -1.80
C SER A 215 -12.46 9.85 -1.75
N LEU A 216 -12.44 10.57 -0.61
CA LEU A 216 -13.14 11.85 -0.49
C LEU A 216 -12.37 13.01 -1.12
N TYR A 217 -11.21 12.75 -1.72
CA TYR A 217 -10.45 13.75 -2.45
C TYR A 217 -9.79 13.15 -3.68
N ILE A 218 -8.49 12.84 -3.65
CA ILE A 218 -7.73 12.38 -4.83
C ILE A 218 -7.33 10.92 -4.64
N GLY A 219 -7.51 10.10 -5.68
CA GLY A 219 -7.07 8.71 -5.68
C GLY A 219 -5.54 8.60 -5.61
N LEU A 220 -4.85 9.05 -6.63
CA LEU A 220 -3.38 9.13 -6.66
C LEU A 220 -2.90 10.57 -6.73
N TRP A 221 -2.11 11.00 -5.76
CA TRP A 221 -1.35 12.24 -5.80
C TRP A 221 0.11 11.95 -6.09
N THR A 222 0.69 12.62 -7.10
CA THR A 222 2.14 12.60 -7.31
C THR A 222 2.66 13.99 -7.59
N TYR A 223 3.69 14.40 -6.84
CA TYR A 223 4.46 15.59 -7.15
C TYR A 223 5.95 15.37 -6.79
N PRO A 224 6.88 15.50 -7.76
CA PRO A 224 6.66 15.70 -9.19
C PRO A 224 6.04 14.49 -9.88
N SER A 225 5.63 14.64 -11.15
CA SER A 225 5.13 13.53 -11.96
C SER A 225 6.22 12.50 -12.30
N THR A 226 7.49 12.90 -12.24
CA THR A 226 8.64 12.01 -12.48
C THR A 226 8.84 10.96 -11.40
N ASN A 227 8.05 10.98 -10.32
CA ASN A 227 8.11 9.94 -9.29
C ASN A 227 7.62 8.59 -9.81
N VAL A 228 6.73 8.61 -10.81
CA VAL A 228 6.07 7.43 -11.33
C VAL A 228 6.80 6.97 -12.59
N ALA A 229 7.41 5.78 -12.52
CA ALA A 229 8.03 5.13 -13.66
C ALA A 229 6.98 4.42 -14.52
N GLU A 230 6.03 3.74 -13.87
CA GLU A 230 4.97 3.01 -14.55
C GLU A 230 3.66 3.06 -13.78
N MET A 231 2.56 3.22 -14.50
CA MET A 231 1.21 3.16 -13.95
C MET A 231 0.28 2.51 -14.97
N ASP A 232 -0.29 1.35 -14.67
CA ASP A 232 -1.25 0.70 -15.57
C ASP A 232 -2.13 -0.33 -14.85
N TYR A 233 -3.25 -0.72 -15.45
CA TYR A 233 -4.15 -1.73 -14.92
C TYR A 233 -4.73 -1.40 -13.54
N ASN A 234 -4.91 -0.11 -13.20
CA ASN A 234 -5.59 0.27 -11.96
C ASN A 234 -7.09 0.55 -12.21
N ILE A 235 -7.91 0.30 -11.18
CA ILE A 235 -9.32 0.69 -11.17
C ILE A 235 -9.51 1.88 -10.25
N TYR A 236 -10.13 2.94 -10.77
CA TYR A 236 -10.52 4.11 -10.02
C TYR A 236 -12.04 4.19 -9.94
N TYR A 237 -12.60 4.39 -8.75
CA TYR A 237 -14.05 4.48 -8.60
C TYR A 237 -14.47 5.43 -7.48
N ASN A 238 -15.42 6.32 -7.77
CA ASN A 238 -16.01 7.20 -6.77
C ASN A 238 -14.96 8.04 -6.00
N ASN A 239 -13.93 8.55 -6.68
CA ASN A 239 -13.00 9.53 -6.13
C ASN A 239 -13.56 10.94 -6.43
N THR A 240 -13.79 11.74 -5.39
CA THR A 240 -14.64 12.95 -5.52
C THR A 240 -13.97 14.11 -6.23
N THR A 241 -12.65 14.28 -6.10
CA THR A 241 -11.92 15.44 -6.64
C THR A 241 -11.15 15.09 -7.90
N ALA A 242 -10.38 14.00 -7.89
CA ALA A 242 -9.65 13.53 -9.06
C ALA A 242 -9.33 12.04 -8.95
N LEU A 243 -9.14 11.38 -10.10
CA LEU A 243 -8.57 10.03 -10.12
C LEU A 243 -7.07 10.12 -9.82
N VAL A 244 -6.40 11.07 -10.48
CA VAL A 244 -4.95 11.30 -10.37
C VAL A 244 -4.66 12.79 -10.36
N HIS A 245 -3.75 13.25 -9.50
CA HIS A 245 -3.09 14.54 -9.61
C HIS A 245 -1.66 14.34 -10.11
N TRP A 246 -1.27 15.03 -11.17
CA TRP A 246 -0.06 14.70 -11.92
C TRP A 246 0.91 15.88 -12.00
N GLY A 247 1.73 16.05 -10.96
CA GLY A 247 2.73 17.11 -10.89
C GLY A 247 2.14 18.49 -11.22
N ALA A 248 2.86 19.27 -12.02
CA ALA A 248 2.40 20.58 -12.46
C ALA A 248 1.18 20.54 -13.41
N SER A 249 0.80 19.37 -13.96
CA SER A 249 -0.38 19.24 -14.81
C SER A 249 -1.69 19.29 -14.02
N GLY A 250 -1.64 19.07 -12.70
CA GLY A 250 -2.79 19.18 -11.82
C GLY A 250 -3.72 17.96 -11.84
N SER A 251 -4.98 18.19 -11.47
CA SER A 251 -5.99 17.15 -11.24
C SER A 251 -6.62 16.62 -12.54
N LEU A 252 -6.63 15.29 -12.70
CA LEU A 252 -7.16 14.53 -13.82
C LEU A 252 -8.37 13.70 -13.34
N THR A 253 -9.55 14.03 -13.86
CA THR A 253 -10.84 13.54 -13.33
C THR A 253 -11.45 12.38 -14.13
N SER A 254 -10.81 11.97 -15.23
CA SER A 254 -11.26 10.84 -16.04
C SER A 254 -10.09 9.97 -16.49
N ILE A 255 -10.36 8.69 -16.75
CA ILE A 255 -9.33 7.78 -17.27
C ILE A 255 -8.79 8.24 -18.64
N ALA A 256 -9.63 8.89 -19.46
CA ALA A 256 -9.22 9.48 -20.72
C ALA A 256 -8.21 10.62 -20.53
N SER A 257 -8.44 11.51 -19.56
CA SER A 257 -7.48 12.59 -19.22
C SER A 257 -6.19 12.08 -18.61
N VAL A 258 -6.25 10.99 -17.81
CA VAL A 258 -5.05 10.33 -17.28
C VAL A 258 -4.19 9.83 -18.44
N ARG A 259 -4.78 9.04 -19.35
CA ARG A 259 -4.10 8.51 -20.53
C ARG A 259 -3.49 9.59 -21.41
N SER A 260 -4.25 10.63 -21.75
CA SER A 260 -3.77 11.68 -22.65
C SER A 260 -2.65 12.53 -22.05
N THR A 261 -2.65 12.71 -20.72
CA THR A 261 -1.68 13.56 -20.02
C THR A 261 -0.41 12.79 -19.68
N THR A 262 -0.56 11.56 -19.23
CA THR A 262 0.56 10.76 -18.68
C THR A 262 1.18 9.81 -19.72
N GLY A 263 0.43 9.42 -20.75
CA GLY A 263 0.81 8.30 -21.63
C GLY A 263 0.73 6.93 -20.94
N MET A 264 0.25 6.88 -19.70
CA MET A 264 0.11 5.70 -18.85
C MET A 264 -1.36 5.26 -18.75
N GLU A 265 -1.66 4.24 -17.96
CA GLU A 265 -3.00 3.69 -17.77
C GLU A 265 -3.71 3.27 -19.06
N THR A 266 -2.96 2.68 -19.99
CA THR A 266 -3.53 2.14 -21.24
C THR A 266 -4.70 1.19 -20.94
N ASN A 267 -4.56 0.35 -19.92
CA ASN A 267 -5.53 -0.64 -19.50
C ASN A 267 -6.29 -0.26 -18.22
N GLY A 268 -6.04 0.92 -17.67
CA GLY A 268 -6.77 1.45 -16.51
C GLY A 268 -8.27 1.61 -16.74
N GLN A 269 -9.03 1.58 -15.66
CA GLN A 269 -10.49 1.67 -15.74
C GLN A 269 -11.05 2.67 -14.72
N SER A 270 -12.13 3.35 -15.11
CA SER A 270 -12.95 4.15 -14.21
C SER A 270 -14.33 3.51 -14.11
N ALA A 271 -14.47 2.49 -13.25
CA ALA A 271 -15.66 1.65 -13.19
C ALA A 271 -15.88 1.10 -11.76
N ASN A 272 -17.13 0.78 -11.41
CA ASN A 272 -17.43 0.19 -10.10
C ASN A 272 -16.77 -1.19 -9.96
N PRO A 273 -15.85 -1.38 -9.00
CA PRO A 273 -15.17 -2.67 -8.82
C PRO A 273 -16.08 -3.78 -8.26
N LEU A 274 -17.33 -3.49 -7.89
CA LEU A 274 -18.29 -4.44 -7.32
C LEU A 274 -17.67 -5.25 -6.18
N LEU A 275 -17.29 -4.55 -5.10
CA LEU A 275 -16.67 -5.14 -3.93
C LEU A 275 -17.72 -5.50 -2.88
N ASN A 276 -17.47 -6.57 -2.12
CA ASN A 276 -18.03 -6.71 -0.79
C ASN A 276 -17.52 -5.60 0.14
N ALA A 277 -18.18 -5.43 1.28
CA ALA A 277 -17.80 -4.39 2.24
C ALA A 277 -16.42 -4.66 2.85
N PHE A 278 -15.70 -3.59 3.19
CA PHE A 278 -14.53 -3.65 4.07
C PHE A 278 -14.91 -4.26 5.43
N PRO A 279 -14.00 -4.97 6.13
CA PRO A 279 -12.56 -5.15 5.87
C PRO A 279 -12.19 -6.25 4.87
N ALA A 280 -13.16 -6.99 4.32
CA ALA A 280 -12.92 -8.07 3.37
C ALA A 280 -13.55 -7.78 2.00
N PRO A 281 -13.03 -6.79 1.25
CA PRO A 281 -13.59 -6.36 -0.03
C PRO A 281 -13.28 -7.34 -1.16
N THR A 282 -13.80 -8.56 -1.08
CA THR A 282 -13.70 -9.56 -2.16
C THR A 282 -14.53 -9.14 -3.36
N LEU A 283 -14.11 -9.54 -4.57
CA LEU A 283 -14.82 -9.24 -5.81
C LEU A 283 -16.17 -9.98 -5.87
N GLN A 284 -17.22 -9.27 -6.28
CA GLN A 284 -18.52 -9.85 -6.60
C GLN A 284 -18.57 -10.29 -8.07
N THR A 285 -19.49 -11.20 -8.39
CA THR A 285 -19.75 -11.65 -9.75
C THR A 285 -20.01 -10.48 -10.69
N GLY A 286 -19.32 -10.46 -11.84
CA GLY A 286 -19.44 -9.40 -12.84
C GLY A 286 -18.56 -8.18 -12.57
N SER A 287 -17.72 -8.21 -11.53
CA SER A 287 -16.73 -7.17 -11.27
C SER A 287 -15.81 -6.96 -12.49
N PRO A 288 -15.57 -5.69 -12.90
CA PRO A 288 -14.62 -5.36 -13.97
C PRO A 288 -13.16 -5.62 -13.58
N ALA A 289 -12.89 -5.96 -12.32
CA ALA A 289 -11.56 -6.33 -11.83
C ALA A 289 -11.18 -7.78 -12.18
N ILE A 290 -12.16 -8.65 -12.45
CA ILE A 290 -11.94 -10.07 -12.71
C ILE A 290 -11.27 -10.27 -14.07
N GLY A 291 -10.09 -10.88 -14.08
CA GLY A 291 -9.30 -11.19 -15.27
C GLY A 291 -8.82 -9.96 -16.04
N ALA A 292 -8.79 -8.79 -15.39
CA ALA A 292 -8.45 -7.53 -16.04
C ALA A 292 -7.04 -7.06 -15.75
N GLY A 293 -6.36 -7.62 -14.74
CA GLY A 293 -5.02 -7.23 -14.32
C GLY A 293 -3.91 -7.90 -15.12
N ILE A 294 -2.72 -7.31 -15.07
CA ILE A 294 -1.51 -7.90 -15.65
C ILE A 294 -0.94 -8.99 -14.73
N ASN A 295 -0.40 -10.05 -15.33
CA ASN A 295 0.34 -11.08 -14.62
C ASN A 295 1.71 -10.53 -14.19
N LEU A 296 2.04 -10.62 -12.90
CA LEU A 296 3.31 -10.12 -12.36
C LEU A 296 4.26 -11.25 -11.91
N THR A 297 3.96 -12.52 -12.21
CA THR A 297 4.78 -13.69 -11.81
C THR A 297 6.24 -13.54 -12.26
N SER A 298 6.49 -12.91 -13.41
CA SER A 298 7.85 -12.71 -13.94
C SER A 298 8.73 -11.78 -13.10
N LEU A 299 8.17 -11.08 -12.11
CA LEU A 299 8.93 -10.25 -11.18
C LEU A 299 9.71 -11.08 -10.14
N GLY A 300 9.39 -12.37 -9.98
CA GLY A 300 10.12 -13.28 -9.09
C GLY A 300 9.85 -13.06 -7.59
N GLN A 301 8.85 -12.26 -7.22
CA GLN A 301 8.42 -12.06 -5.84
C GLN A 301 7.37 -13.11 -5.46
N THR A 302 7.78 -14.23 -4.87
CA THR A 302 6.89 -15.38 -4.62
C THR A 302 5.69 -15.05 -3.74
N SER A 303 5.80 -14.08 -2.82
CA SER A 303 4.67 -13.67 -1.98
C SER A 303 3.58 -12.92 -2.77
N LEU A 304 3.92 -12.36 -3.94
CA LEU A 304 2.98 -11.68 -4.85
C LEU A 304 2.14 -12.67 -5.68
N ASP A 305 2.62 -13.91 -5.83
CA ASP A 305 1.98 -14.96 -6.65
C ASP A 305 0.74 -15.56 -5.99
N SER A 306 0.38 -15.11 -4.79
CA SER A 306 -0.89 -15.42 -4.12
C SER A 306 -1.65 -14.14 -3.83
N ASP A 307 -2.97 -14.23 -3.67
CA ASP A 307 -3.78 -13.13 -3.17
C ASP A 307 -3.72 -13.04 -1.63
N LYS A 308 -4.45 -12.08 -1.05
CA LYS A 308 -4.52 -11.86 0.40
C LYS A 308 -5.00 -13.08 1.20
N ASN A 309 -5.82 -13.95 0.61
CA ASN A 309 -6.31 -15.17 1.28
C ASN A 309 -5.38 -16.37 1.06
N GLY A 310 -4.23 -16.18 0.40
CA GLY A 310 -3.33 -17.26 0.03
C GLY A 310 -3.79 -18.06 -1.19
N THR A 311 -4.77 -17.57 -1.94
CA THR A 311 -5.19 -18.19 -3.21
C THR A 311 -4.13 -17.91 -4.26
N ALA A 312 -3.55 -18.97 -4.83
CA ALA A 312 -2.56 -18.83 -5.89
C ALA A 312 -3.15 -18.10 -7.10
N ARG A 313 -2.43 -17.08 -7.57
CA ARG A 313 -2.71 -16.40 -8.83
C ARG A 313 -2.21 -17.26 -10.00
N PRO A 314 -2.82 -17.18 -11.19
CA PRO A 314 -2.36 -17.94 -12.34
C PRO A 314 -0.91 -17.57 -12.71
N SER A 315 -0.07 -18.57 -12.96
CA SER A 315 1.32 -18.36 -13.44
C SER A 315 1.40 -17.85 -14.88
N SER A 316 0.27 -17.81 -15.59
CA SER A 316 0.13 -17.25 -16.94
C SER A 316 -1.28 -16.72 -17.13
N GLY A 317 -1.45 -15.76 -18.05
CA GLY A 317 -2.74 -15.10 -18.28
C GLY A 317 -3.06 -14.01 -17.26
N ALA A 318 -4.17 -13.31 -17.47
CA ALA A 318 -4.53 -12.15 -16.66
C ALA A 318 -4.81 -12.48 -15.20
N TRP A 319 -4.49 -11.54 -14.31
CA TRP A 319 -4.82 -11.59 -12.90
C TRP A 319 -6.11 -10.83 -12.60
N ASP A 320 -6.65 -11.02 -11.41
CA ASP A 320 -7.65 -10.10 -10.88
C ASP A 320 -6.97 -8.87 -10.27
N ILE A 321 -7.53 -7.69 -10.53
CA ILE A 321 -7.08 -6.41 -9.96
C ILE A 321 -7.50 -6.37 -8.48
N GLY A 322 -6.62 -5.87 -7.61
CA GLY A 322 -6.85 -5.74 -6.18
C GLY A 322 -6.30 -6.91 -5.34
N ALA A 323 -6.60 -6.86 -4.04
CA ALA A 323 -6.01 -7.73 -3.03
C ALA A 323 -6.55 -9.16 -3.02
N PHE A 324 -7.72 -9.40 -3.62
CA PHE A 324 -8.38 -10.71 -3.64
C PHE A 324 -8.52 -11.22 -5.07
N ALA A 325 -8.26 -12.49 -5.27
CA ALA A 325 -8.68 -13.22 -6.44
C ALA A 325 -10.15 -13.62 -6.29
N SER A 326 -10.89 -13.57 -7.39
CA SER A 326 -12.21 -14.17 -7.48
C SER A 326 -12.08 -15.69 -7.44
N THR A 327 -12.94 -16.33 -6.66
CA THR A 327 -13.02 -17.80 -6.59
C THR A 327 -13.50 -18.42 -7.89
N SER A 328 -14.12 -17.60 -8.75
CA SER A 328 -14.37 -17.92 -10.14
C SER A 328 -13.13 -17.58 -10.97
N VAL A 329 -12.14 -18.48 -10.97
CA VAL A 329 -11.46 -18.70 -12.25
C VAL A 329 -12.57 -19.08 -13.22
N SER A 330 -13.00 -18.10 -14.02
CA SER A 330 -13.60 -18.36 -15.31
C SER A 330 -12.61 -19.29 -15.98
N SER A 331 -12.86 -20.60 -15.90
CA SER A 331 -12.33 -21.54 -16.85
C SER A 331 -13.00 -21.15 -18.16
N ARG A 332 -12.52 -20.06 -18.77
CA ARG A 332 -12.74 -19.81 -20.18
C ARG A 332 -12.34 -21.15 -20.81
N PRO A 333 -13.28 -21.87 -21.45
CA PRO A 333 -12.94 -23.14 -22.05
C PRO A 333 -11.72 -22.88 -22.93
N ASN A 334 -10.69 -23.72 -22.81
CA ASN A 334 -9.58 -23.67 -23.75
C ASN A 334 -10.18 -23.58 -25.16
N PRO A 335 -9.62 -22.74 -26.06
CA PRO A 335 -10.03 -22.76 -27.46
C PRO A 335 -10.12 -24.21 -27.92
N PRO A 336 -11.19 -24.65 -28.59
CA PRO A 336 -11.32 -26.05 -28.95
C PRO A 336 -10.10 -26.48 -29.73
N THR A 337 -9.35 -27.43 -29.20
CA THR A 337 -8.29 -28.10 -29.95
C THR A 337 -8.97 -29.01 -30.98
N ASN A 338 -8.42 -29.09 -32.20
CA ASN A 338 -8.98 -29.79 -33.38
C ASN A 338 -10.01 -29.03 -34.24
N LEU A 339 -10.08 -27.70 -34.17
CA LEU A 339 -10.80 -26.91 -35.16
C LEU A 339 -9.88 -26.60 -36.37
N THR A 340 -10.06 -27.36 -37.45
CA THR A 340 -9.48 -27.03 -38.78
C THR A 340 -10.53 -26.27 -39.58
N ALA A 341 -10.27 -25.00 -39.89
CA ALA A 341 -11.09 -24.24 -40.82
C ALA A 341 -10.65 -24.55 -42.25
N THR A 342 -11.53 -25.14 -43.06
CA THR A 342 -11.33 -25.25 -44.51
C THR A 342 -11.90 -24.01 -45.16
N VAL A 343 -11.03 -23.17 -45.74
CA VAL A 343 -11.46 -22.03 -46.57
C VAL A 343 -11.96 -22.59 -47.90
N GLN A 344 -13.22 -22.29 -48.24
CA GLN A 344 -13.80 -22.51 -49.56
C GLN A 344 -13.69 -21.23 -50.39
#